data_AF-A0A392UVP9-F1
#
_entry.id   AF-A0A392UVP9-F1
#
_cell.length_a   1.000
_cell.length_b   1.000
_cell.length_c   1.000
_cell.angle_alpha   90.00
_cell.angle_beta   90.00
_cell.angle_gamma   90.00
#
_symmetry.space_group_name_H-M   'P 1'
#
loop_
_entity.id
_entity.type
_entity.pdbx_description
1 polymer ?
#
loop_
_entity_poly.entity_id
_entity_poly.type
_entity_poly.pdbx_seq_one_letter_code
_entity_poly.pdbx_strand_id
1 'polypeptide(L)' 'MRFPVYLQDITTMTAFRRDGHPSVYSKALSQKERQKQGSDCSHWCLPGVPDIWNEMLSAWL' A
#
# COMPACT_ATOMS: atom_id res chain seq x y z
N MET A 1 21.28 0.03 19.06
CA MET A 1 21.27 0.95 17.90
C MET A 1 22.01 2.22 18.29
N ARG A 2 22.85 2.78 17.41
CA ARG A 2 23.70 3.96 17.71
C ARG A 2 22.93 5.30 17.59
N PHE A 3 21.78 5.28 16.93
CA PHE A 3 20.88 6.41 16.75
C PHE A 3 19.47 6.02 17.19
N PRO A 4 18.65 6.96 17.70
CA PRO A 4 17.26 6.69 18.01
C PRO A 4 16.50 6.34 16.74
N VAL A 5 15.72 5.26 16.79
CA VAL A 5 14.85 4.80 15.70
C VAL A 5 13.46 4.61 16.29
N TYR A 6 12.46 5.18 15.62
CA TYR A 6 11.06 5.00 15.97
C TYR A 6 10.43 4.04 14.99
N LEU A 7 9.83 2.98 15.50
CA LEU A 7 9.10 2.02 14.68
C LEU A 7 7.69 2.57 14.45
N GLN A 8 7.33 2.77 13.20
CA GLN A 8 5.96 3.08 12.82
C GLN A 8 5.20 1.77 12.58
N ASP A 9 4.49 1.31 13.61
CA ASP A 9 3.68 0.08 13.51
C ASP A 9 2.40 0.36 12.70
N ILE A 10 2.44 -0.05 11.43
CA ILE A 10 1.33 0.06 10.48
C ILE A 10 0.64 -1.29 10.23
N THR A 11 1.09 -2.39 10.85
CA THR A 11 0.74 -3.75 10.42
C THR A 11 -0.75 -4.05 10.56
N THR A 12 -1.32 -3.84 11.75
CA THR A 12 -2.72 -4.15 12.03
C THR A 12 -3.68 -3.30 11.21
N MET A 13 -3.41 -1.99 11.12
CA MET A 13 -4.22 -1.07 10.31
C MET A 13 -4.18 -1.44 8.83
N THR A 14 -2.99 -1.74 8.30
CA THR A 14 -2.80 -2.11 6.90
C THR A 14 -3.48 -3.44 6.57
N ALA A 15 -3.47 -4.40 7.49
CA ALA A 15 -4.11 -5.70 7.31
C ALA A 15 -5.64 -5.61 7.12
N PHE A 16 -6.29 -4.57 7.64
CA PHE A 16 -7.71 -4.31 7.41
C PHE A 16 -8.03 -3.77 6.01
N ARG A 17 -7.02 -3.29 5.27
CA ARG A 17 -7.21 -2.58 4.01
C ARG A 17 -6.87 -3.43 2.78
N ARG A 18 -7.29 -4.69 2.72
CA ARG A 18 -7.08 -5.56 1.54
C ARG A 18 -7.68 -4.99 0.25
N ASP A 19 -8.67 -4.10 0.37
CA ASP A 19 -9.29 -3.35 -0.72
C ASP A 19 -8.40 -2.23 -1.29
N GLY A 20 -7.31 -1.87 -0.59
CA GLY A 20 -6.36 -0.85 -1.03
C GLY A 20 -5.36 -1.31 -2.11
N HIS A 21 -5.36 -2.59 -2.47
CA HIS A 21 -4.42 -3.15 -3.45
C HIS A 21 -4.88 -2.90 -4.91
N PRO A 22 -3.94 -2.69 -5.87
CA PRO A 22 -4.27 -2.52 -7.28
C PRO A 22 -4.93 -3.72 -7.94
N SER A 23 -4.75 -4.93 -7.40
CA SER A 23 -5.22 -6.16 -8.04
C SER A 23 -4.74 -6.23 -9.51
N VAL A 24 -5.64 -6.42 -10.47
CA VAL A 24 -5.33 -6.47 -11.92
C VAL A 24 -5.11 -5.09 -12.56
N TYR A 25 -5.18 -4.01 -11.76
CA TYR A 25 -5.06 -2.62 -12.23
C TYR A 25 -3.68 -2.01 -11.96
N SER A 26 -2.67 -2.84 -11.65
CA SER A 26 -1.29 -2.38 -11.41
C SER A 26 -0.59 -1.77 -12.64
N LYS A 27 -1.12 -2.01 -13.85
CA LYS A 27 -0.60 -1.47 -15.12
C LYS A 27 -1.74 -1.07 -16.05
N ALA A 28 -1.46 -0.12 -16.95
CA ALA A 28 -2.37 0.29 -18.02
C ALA A 28 -2.41 -0.76 -19.14
N LEU A 29 -3.15 -1.84 -18.92
CA LEU A 29 -3.30 -2.94 -19.88
C LEU A 29 -4.70 -2.97 -20.51
N SER A 30 -4.82 -3.60 -21.68
CA SER A 30 -6.14 -3.94 -22.25
C SER A 30 -6.87 -4.95 -21.36
N GLN A 31 -8.19 -5.07 -21.51
CA GLN A 31 -8.99 -6.01 -20.73
C GLN A 31 -8.52 -7.47 -20.90
N LYS A 32 -8.12 -7.85 -22.12
CA LYS A 32 -7.63 -9.20 -22.44
C LYS A 32 -6.29 -9.50 -21.76
N GLU A 33 -5.44 -8.49 -21.63
CA GLU A 33 -4.16 -8.61 -20.94
C GLU A 33 -4.36 -8.66 -19.41
N ARG A 34 -5.29 -7.87 -18.85
CA ARG A 34 -5.63 -7.91 -17.41
C ARG A 34 -6.15 -9.27 -16.96
N GLN A 35 -6.92 -9.96 -17.79
CA GLN A 35 -7.38 -11.32 -17.49
C GLN A 35 -6.25 -12.34 -17.37
N LYS A 36 -5.10 -12.08 -18.02
CA LYS A 36 -3.90 -12.92 -17.94
C LYS A 36 -2.95 -12.47 -16.84
N GLN A 37 -3.07 -11.21 -16.40
CA GLN A 37 -2.24 -10.65 -15.35
C GLN A 37 -2.79 -11.13 -13.99
N GLY A 38 -1.93 -11.76 -13.19
CA GLY A 38 -2.28 -12.09 -11.81
C GLY A 38 -2.61 -10.83 -11.00
N SER A 39 -3.36 -11.00 -9.91
CA SER A 39 -3.71 -9.90 -9.00
C SER A 39 -2.47 -9.45 -8.23
N ASP A 40 -2.18 -8.15 -8.25
CA ASP A 40 -1.18 -7.53 -7.38
C ASP A 40 -1.77 -7.30 -5.99
N CYS A 41 -1.28 -8.09 -5.02
CA CYS A 41 -1.65 -8.01 -3.61
C CYS A 41 -0.52 -7.46 -2.73
N SER A 42 0.53 -6.91 -3.33
CA SER A 42 1.72 -6.45 -2.60
C SER A 42 1.86 -4.93 -2.64
N HIS A 43 1.41 -4.29 -3.71
CA HIS A 43 1.45 -2.83 -3.86
C HIS A 43 0.13 -2.18 -3.44
N TRP A 44 0.09 -0.85 -3.44
CA TRP A 44 -1.06 -0.06 -3.01
C TRP A 44 -1.50 0.91 -4.10
N CYS A 45 -2.82 1.09 -4.23
CA CYS A 45 -3.38 2.19 -5.00
C CYS A 45 -3.03 3.54 -4.36
N LEU A 46 -2.92 4.57 -5.19
CA LEU A 46 -2.81 5.97 -4.78
C LEU A 46 -3.94 6.79 -5.44
N PRO A 47 -4.67 7.64 -4.69
CA PRO A 47 -4.59 7.80 -3.23
C PRO A 47 -5.05 6.54 -2.47
N GLY A 48 -4.52 6.28 -1.27
CA GLY A 48 -4.79 5.06 -0.52
C GLY A 48 -4.01 4.86 0.78
N VAL A 49 -3.72 3.60 1.11
CA VAL A 49 -3.12 3.18 2.40
C VAL A 49 -1.75 3.83 2.69
N PRO A 50 -0.87 4.06 1.70
CA PRO A 50 0.38 4.77 1.95
C PRO A 50 0.19 6.23 2.42
N ASP A 51 -0.94 6.87 2.09
CA ASP A 51 -1.20 8.25 2.50
C ASP A 51 -1.39 8.34 4.02
N ILE A 52 -2.13 7.40 4.63
CA ILE A 52 -2.32 7.37 6.09
C ILE A 52 -1.01 7.04 6.82
N TRP A 53 -0.10 6.26 6.21
CA TRP A 53 1.24 6.07 6.76
C TRP A 53 2.02 7.38 6.79
N ASN A 54 1.93 8.18 5.73
CA ASN A 54 2.57 9.48 5.66
C ASN A 54 1.95 10.49 6.64
N GLU A 55 0.64 10.48 6.84
CA GLU A 55 -0.02 11.32 7.84
C GLU A 55 0.41 10.96 9.26
N MET A 56 0.48 9.66 9.59
CA MET A 56 1.00 9.20 10.88
C MET A 56 2.46 9.60 11.09
N LEU A 57 3.29 9.56 10.04
CA LEU A 57 4.68 10.01 10.10
C LEU A 57 4.74 11.53 10.32
N SER A 58 3.93 12.29 9.58
CA SER A 58 3.86 13.75 9.71
C SER A 58 3.37 14.21 11.07
N ALA A 59 2.50 13.45 11.73
CA ALA A 59 2.03 13.75 13.08
C ALA A 59 3.07 13.44 14.17
N TRP A 60 4.06 12.60 13.85
CA TRP A 60 5.16 12.23 14.73
C TRP A 60 6.37 13.18 14.67
N LEU A 61 6.56 13.86 13.53
CA LEU A 61 7.63 14.85 13.30
C LEU A 61 7.30 16.21 13.92
#